data_AF-A0A953EFS7-F1
#
_entry.id   AF-A0A953EFS7-F1
#
_cell.length_a   1.000
_cell.length_b   1.000
_cell.length_c   1.000
_cell.angle_alpha   90.00
_cell.angle_beta   90.00
_cell.angle_gamma   90.00
#
_symmetry.space_group_name_H-M   'P 1'
#
loop_
_entity.id
_entity.type
_entity.pdbx_description
1 polymer ?
#
loop_
_entity_poly.entity_id
_entity_poly.type
_entity_poly.pdbx_seq_one_letter_code
_entity_poly.pdbx_strand_id
1 'polypeptide(L)'
;MLAAERGAARNTLAAYRADLEDFATFAHRAGADPALAETELLRGYLQSLADAGLKPRTAARRLSALRQFFRFLAREGVRADDPTELLEGPR
;
A
#
# COMPACT_ATOMS: atom_id res chain seq x y z
N MET A 1 28.28 -7.08 10.05
CA MET A 1 27.01 -6.31 10.14
C MET A 1 26.43 -5.94 8.77
N LEU A 2 27.24 -5.53 7.78
CA LEU A 2 26.77 -5.11 6.45
C LEU A 2 25.92 -6.12 5.64
N ALA A 3 26.15 -7.44 5.75
CA ALA A 3 25.40 -8.44 4.98
C ALA A 3 23.96 -8.62 5.48
N ALA A 4 23.74 -8.57 6.80
CA ALA A 4 22.41 -8.70 7.41
C ALA A 4 21.55 -7.46 7.13
N GLU A 5 22.13 -6.27 7.20
CA GLU A 5 21.44 -5.01 6.86
C GLU A 5 21.06 -4.93 5.38
N ARG A 6 21.96 -5.35 4.47
CA ARG A 6 21.63 -5.47 3.04
C ARG A 6 20.54 -6.51 2.78
N GLY A 7 20.55 -7.63 3.51
CA GLY A 7 19.50 -8.63 3.45
C GLY A 7 18.14 -8.08 3.92
N ALA A 8 18.12 -7.37 5.04
CA ALA A 8 16.93 -6.71 5.56
C ALA A 8 16.39 -5.65 4.57
N ALA A 9 17.26 -4.82 3.98
CA ALA A 9 16.86 -3.84 2.97
C ALA A 9 16.25 -4.49 1.73
N ARG A 10 16.84 -5.58 1.21
CA ARG A 10 16.28 -6.34 0.08
C ARG A 10 14.92 -6.93 0.41
N ASN A 11 14.76 -7.50 1.60
CA ASN A 11 13.48 -8.06 2.04
C ASN A 11 12.42 -6.97 2.18
N THR A 12 12.78 -5.78 2.68
CA THR A 12 11.88 -4.63 2.76
C THR A 12 11.46 -4.14 1.38
N LEU A 13 12.39 -4.06 0.42
CA LEU A 13 12.07 -3.66 -0.96
C LEU A 13 11.16 -4.68 -1.67
N ALA A 14 11.44 -5.97 -1.50
CA ALA A 14 10.61 -7.04 -2.06
C ALA A 14 9.19 -7.02 -1.44
N ALA A 15 9.11 -6.83 -0.13
CA ALA A 15 7.85 -6.71 0.60
C ALA A 15 7.04 -5.48 0.16
N TYR A 16 7.70 -4.34 0.00
CA TYR A 16 7.08 -3.11 -0.50
C TYR A 16 6.53 -3.27 -1.92
N ARG A 17 7.34 -3.83 -2.83
CA ARG A 17 6.91 -4.14 -4.20
C ARG A 17 5.69 -5.05 -4.22
N ALA A 18 5.74 -6.16 -3.50
CA ALA A 18 4.65 -7.13 -3.45
C ALA A 18 3.34 -6.51 -2.90
N ASP A 19 3.44 -5.61 -1.92
CA ASP A 19 2.27 -4.92 -1.37
C ASP A 19 1.64 -3.95 -2.39
N LEU A 20 2.45 -3.25 -3.18
CA LEU A 20 1.96 -2.37 -4.24
C LEU A 20 1.37 -3.14 -5.42
N GLU A 21 2.00 -4.25 -5.83
CA GLU A 21 1.49 -5.11 -6.90
C GLU A 21 0.14 -5.72 -6.54
N ASP A 22 -0.05 -6.10 -5.28
CA ASP A 22 -1.32 -6.62 -4.79
C ASP A 22 -2.42 -5.55 -4.80
N PHE A 23 -2.13 -4.34 -4.31
CA PHE A 23 -3.05 -3.22 -4.41
C PHE A 23 -3.37 -2.86 -5.86
N ALA A 24 -2.38 -2.82 -6.74
CA ALA A 24 -2.58 -2.53 -8.15
C ALA A 24 -3.51 -3.56 -8.80
N THR A 25 -3.32 -4.84 -8.47
CA THR A 25 -4.22 -5.92 -8.91
C THR A 25 -5.65 -5.71 -8.42
N PHE A 26 -5.82 -5.32 -7.15
CA PHE A 26 -7.14 -5.00 -6.60
C PHE A 26 -7.80 -3.83 -7.33
N ALA A 27 -7.07 -2.72 -7.52
CA ALA A 27 -7.58 -1.52 -8.21
C ALA A 27 -7.98 -1.82 -9.66
N HIS A 28 -7.16 -2.57 -10.40
CA HIS A 28 -7.48 -2.96 -11.77
C HIS A 28 -8.71 -3.86 -11.86
N ARG A 29 -8.92 -4.78 -10.90
CA ARG A 29 -10.15 -5.58 -10.84
C ARG A 29 -11.40 -4.73 -10.59
N ALA A 30 -11.24 -3.60 -9.90
CA ALA A 30 -12.28 -2.59 -9.72
C ALA A 30 -12.41 -1.61 -10.90
N GLY A 31 -11.63 -1.79 -11.98
CA GLY A 31 -11.65 -0.91 -13.16
C GLY A 31 -10.98 0.46 -12.93
N ALA A 32 -10.16 0.60 -11.89
CA ALA A 32 -9.48 1.84 -11.54
C ALA A 32 -7.99 1.81 -11.90
N ASP A 33 -7.44 3.00 -12.14
CA ASP A 33 -5.99 3.22 -12.16
C ASP A 33 -5.49 3.32 -10.70
N PRO A 34 -4.52 2.49 -10.27
CA PRO A 34 -3.95 2.54 -8.93
C PRO A 34 -3.40 3.93 -8.55
N ALA A 35 -2.86 4.69 -9.51
CA ALA A 35 -2.35 6.03 -9.27
C ALA A 35 -3.47 7.06 -9.06
N LEU A 36 -4.65 6.82 -9.63
CA LEU A 36 -5.82 7.70 -9.51
C LEU A 36 -6.80 7.24 -8.43
N ALA A 37 -6.55 6.11 -7.77
CA ALA A 37 -7.39 5.56 -6.72
C ALA A 37 -7.72 6.58 -5.61
N GLU A 38 -8.99 6.64 -5.25
CA GLU A 38 -9.51 7.49 -4.17
C GLU A 38 -9.64 6.70 -2.86
N THR A 39 -9.79 7.44 -1.75
CA THR A 39 -9.87 6.90 -0.37
C THR A 39 -10.81 5.71 -0.24
N GLU A 40 -11.96 5.72 -0.92
CA GLU A 40 -12.94 4.64 -0.86
C GLU A 40 -12.41 3.33 -1.47
N LEU A 41 -11.65 3.39 -2.57
CA LEU A 41 -11.03 2.21 -3.14
C LEU A 41 -9.94 1.65 -2.22
N LEU A 42 -9.16 2.52 -1.57
CA LEU A 42 -8.17 2.08 -0.59
C LEU A 42 -8.85 1.45 0.64
N ARG A 43 -9.97 2.01 1.11
CA ARG A 43 -10.76 1.44 2.21
C ARG A 43 -11.29 0.05 1.85
N GLY A 44 -11.86 -0.08 0.64
CA GLY A 44 -12.32 -1.37 0.12
C GLY A 44 -11.21 -2.39 0.01
N TYR A 45 -10.02 -1.97 -0.43
CA TYR A 45 -8.84 -2.84 -0.44
C TYR A 45 -8.50 -3.34 0.97
N LEU A 46 -8.33 -2.44 1.95
CA LEU A 46 -8.00 -2.83 3.33
C LEU A 46 -9.06 -3.73 3.96
N GLN A 47 -10.34 -3.49 3.69
CA GLN A 47 -11.43 -4.34 4.12
C GLN A 47 -11.32 -5.75 3.50
N SER A 48 -11.03 -5.84 2.20
CA SER A 48 -10.85 -7.14 1.54
C SER A 48 -9.71 -7.98 2.14
N LEU A 49 -8.67 -7.33 2.68
CA LEU A 49 -7.59 -8.01 3.38
C LEU A 49 -8.06 -8.59 4.71
N ALA A 50 -8.89 -7.84 5.45
CA ALA A 50 -9.48 -8.31 6.69
C ALA A 50 -10.43 -9.49 6.44
N ASP A 51 -11.27 -9.38 5.40
CA ASP A 51 -12.22 -10.43 5.00
C ASP A 51 -11.49 -11.71 4.56
N ALA A 52 -10.31 -11.58 3.94
CA ALA A 52 -9.44 -12.70 3.58
C ALA A 52 -8.69 -13.31 4.79
N GLY A 53 -8.93 -12.83 6.01
CA GLY A 53 -8.32 -13.35 7.24
C GLY A 53 -6.84 -13.00 7.41
N LEU A 54 -6.34 -11.96 6.73
CA LEU A 54 -4.95 -11.54 6.89
C LEU A 54 -4.70 -10.98 8.30
N LYS A 55 -3.52 -11.30 8.84
CA LYS A 55 -3.10 -10.80 10.15
C LYS A 55 -3.05 -9.27 10.16
N PRO A 56 -3.41 -8.60 11.28
CA PRO A 56 -3.33 -7.14 11.41
C PRO A 56 -1.97 -6.55 11.01
N ARG A 57 -0.87 -7.26 11.32
CA ARG A 57 0.49 -6.87 10.92
C ARG A 57 0.66 -6.76 9.41
N THR A 58 0.04 -7.64 8.62
CA THR A 58 0.11 -7.61 7.16
C THR A 58 -0.66 -6.42 6.61
N ALA A 59 -1.87 -6.16 7.11
CA ALA A 59 -2.67 -5.01 6.72
C ALA A 59 -1.99 -3.68 7.09
N ALA A 60 -1.39 -3.57 8.29
CA ALA A 60 -0.60 -2.40 8.68
C ALA A 60 0.62 -2.16 7.77
N ARG A 61 1.32 -3.24 7.38
CA ARG A 61 2.44 -3.16 6.43
C ARG A 61 1.99 -2.68 5.06
N ARG A 62 0.85 -3.19 4.55
CA ARG A 62 0.26 -2.76 3.29
C ARG A 62 -0.21 -1.31 3.31
N LEU A 63 -0.88 -0.86 4.37
CA LEU A 63 -1.23 0.56 4.55
C LEU A 63 0.02 1.45 4.56
N SER A 64 1.10 1.00 5.19
CA SER A 64 2.37 1.73 5.18
C SER A 64 2.96 1.84 3.78
N ALA A 65 2.82 0.81 2.95
CA ALA A 65 3.24 0.83 1.55
C ALA A 65 2.40 1.82 0.73
N LEU A 66 1.07 1.79 0.86
CA LEU A 66 0.18 2.75 0.19
C LEU A 66 0.53 4.19 0.57
N ARG A 67 0.70 4.47 1.87
CA ARG A 67 1.12 5.77 2.38
C ARG A 67 2.42 6.27 1.75
N GLN A 68 3.41 5.40 1.55
CA GLN A 68 4.65 5.80 0.88
C GLN A 68 4.44 6.05 -0.61
N PHE A 69 3.64 5.22 -1.29
CA PHE A 69 3.33 5.36 -2.70
C PHE A 69 2.57 6.66 -3.01
N PHE A 70 1.48 6.96 -2.30
CA PHE A 70 0.70 8.17 -2.54
C PHE A 70 1.46 9.45 -2.19
N ARG A 71 2.28 9.45 -1.12
CA ARG A 71 3.22 10.55 -0.87
C ARG A 71 4.25 10.72 -1.99
N PHE A 72 4.73 9.63 -2.58
CA PHE A 72 5.62 9.71 -3.74
C PHE A 72 4.90 10.32 -4.94
N LEU A 73 3.69 9.86 -5.27
CA LEU A 73 2.91 10.44 -6.37
C LEU A 73 2.63 11.93 -6.18
N ALA A 74 2.31 12.35 -4.96
CA ALA A 74 2.12 13.77 -4.64
C ALA A 74 3.40 14.59 -4.83
N ARG A 75 4.56 14.05 -4.43
CA ARG A 75 5.87 14.70 -4.61
C ARG A 75 6.29 14.80 -6.07
N GLU A 76 5.96 13.81 -6.89
CA GLU A 76 6.23 13.81 -8.33
C GLU A 76 5.21 14.62 -9.14
N GLY A 77 4.21 15.24 -8.49
CA GLY A 77 3.17 16.03 -9.15
C GLY A 77 2.16 15.21 -9.95
N VAL A 78 2.15 13.88 -9.77
CA VAL A 78 1.14 12.99 -10.38
C VAL A 78 -0.23 13.21 -9.72
N ARG A 79 -0.24 13.58 -8.44
CA ARG A 79 -1.43 13.95 -7.68
C ARG A 79 -1.20 15.23 -6.88
N ALA A 80 -2.28 15.91 -6.54
CA ALA A 80 -2.25 17.08 -5.64
C ALA A 80 -2.59 16.72 -4.18
N ASP A 81 -3.06 15.50 -3.94
CA ASP A 81 -3.60 15.01 -2.67
C ASP A 81 -2.98 13.66 -2.26
N ASP A 82 -3.11 13.31 -0.98
CA ASP A 82 -2.80 11.98 -0.44
C ASP A 82 -4.10 11.30 0.05
N PRO A 83 -4.69 10.36 -0.72
CA PRO A 83 -5.93 9.68 -0.34
C PRO A 83 -5.75 8.72 0.85
N THR A 84 -4.54 8.58 1.40
CA THR A 84 -4.27 7.72 2.56
C THR A 84 -4.38 8.45 3.90
N GLU A 85 -4.54 9.78 3.90
CA GLU A 85 -4.55 10.60 5.12
C GLU A 85 -5.68 10.22 6.09
N LEU A 86 -6.86 9.88 5.56
CA LEU A 86 -8.04 9.53 6.34
C LEU A 86 -8.14 8.02 6.66
N LEU A 87 -7.13 7.24 6.30
CA LEU A 87 -7.12 5.80 6.54
C LEU A 87 -6.50 5.48 7.89
N GLU A 88 -7.28 4.84 8.74
CA GLU A 88 -6.82 4.26 9.99
C GLU A 88 -6.25 2.86 9.76
N GLY A 89 -5.19 2.53 10.50
CA GLY A 89 -4.65 1.18 10.50
C GLY A 89 -5.59 0.18 11.18
N PRO A 90 -5.43 -1.12 10.91
CA PRO A 90 -6.18 -2.15 11.63
C PRO A 90 -5.93 -2.05 13.15
N ARG A 91 -6.99 -2.21 13.95
CA ARG A 91 -6.90 -2.33 15.41
C ARG A 91 -6.42 -3.72 15.84
#